data_AF-A0A1A9AR94-F1
#
_entry.id   AF-A0A1A9AR94-F1
#
_cell.length_a   1.000
_cell.length_b   1.000
_cell.length_c   1.000
_cell.angle_alpha   90.00
_cell.angle_beta   90.00
_cell.angle_gamma   90.00
#
_symmetry.space_group_name_H-M   'P 1'
#
loop_
_entity.id
_entity.type
_entity.pdbx_description
1 polymer ?
#
loop_
_entity_poly.entity_id
_entity_poly.type
_entity_poly.pdbx_seq_one_letter_code
_entity_poly.pdbx_strand_id
1 'polypeptide(L)'
;MTADNVTGEERYSFFKSIDFYMTKAESAEGKSVNSSQENICKSFLSDAIFKHISFPELFCVQFKHLYDLLYTSNRSGKTAGSLDNTDCAFLNFWLNDKLRGANSDPEICVKTFYQKLKSAKETFLKSVLLATKLNNIEKYDLENMRRLYDLYNVKSNVSEAIAKEVQNEESVSCLTYTTECFGKYRDAIINCLDGCSYFYSVLTEFKNKYKEFSYYTNTSNYCKYEELFHLPDYETVLKEHKSGSFKRIITLPVLFPLLGMFFTFIFSDTLTPFRQKFLEKIKSTKNMLLGARERSNLLLLYTSDNDTSIEDREEYSISYYSA
;
A
#
# COMPACT_ATOMS: atom_id res chain seq x y z
N MET A 1 20.43 19.67 14.62
CA MET A 1 19.11 19.27 14.10
C MET A 1 18.32 18.72 15.28
N THR A 2 17.32 19.44 15.77
CA THR A 2 16.42 18.91 16.81
C THR A 2 15.60 17.80 16.17
N ALA A 3 15.68 16.59 16.73
CA ALA A 3 14.81 15.49 16.30
C ALA A 3 13.35 15.96 16.43
N ASP A 4 12.65 16.04 15.30
CA ASP A 4 11.23 16.39 15.27
C ASP A 4 10.46 15.26 15.96
N ASN A 5 10.03 15.52 17.19
CA ASN A 5 9.49 14.54 18.14
C ASN A 5 8.03 14.11 17.83
N VAL A 6 7.71 13.93 16.55
CA VAL A 6 6.38 13.47 16.11
C VAL A 6 6.44 11.95 15.93
N THR A 7 5.66 11.22 16.72
CA THR A 7 5.59 9.77 16.63
C THR A 7 4.93 9.34 15.31
N GLY A 8 5.22 8.11 14.85
CA GLY A 8 4.53 7.55 13.69
C GLY A 8 3.01 7.52 13.88
N GLU A 9 2.54 7.16 15.07
CA GLU A 9 1.12 7.21 15.41
C GLU A 9 0.51 8.61 15.21
N GLU A 10 1.16 9.66 15.72
CA GLU A 10 0.67 11.03 15.56
C GLU A 10 0.64 11.43 14.08
N ARG A 11 1.70 11.12 13.33
CA ARG A 11 1.86 11.46 11.91
C ARG A 11 0.75 10.88 11.03
N TYR A 12 0.36 9.64 11.29
CA TYR A 12 -0.68 8.94 10.51
C TYR A 12 -2.08 9.03 11.13
N SER A 13 -2.24 9.73 12.26
CA SER A 13 -3.49 9.75 13.05
C SER A 13 -4.73 10.16 12.25
N PHE A 14 -4.58 11.07 11.28
CA PHE A 14 -5.69 11.56 10.47
C PHE A 14 -6.27 10.51 9.52
N PHE A 15 -5.54 9.43 9.19
CA PHE A 15 -6.05 8.36 8.34
C PHE A 15 -7.24 7.61 8.97
N LYS A 16 -7.35 7.63 10.31
CA LYS A 16 -8.51 7.08 11.03
C LYS A 16 -9.82 7.76 10.63
N SER A 17 -9.77 9.05 10.31
CA SER A 17 -10.92 9.88 9.88
C SER A 17 -10.64 10.55 8.53
N ILE A 18 -9.98 9.83 7.61
CA ILE A 18 -9.48 10.39 6.35
C ILE A 18 -10.57 11.02 5.49
N ASP A 19 -11.76 10.41 5.42
CA ASP A 19 -12.87 10.91 4.61
C ASP A 19 -13.23 12.36 4.99
N PHE A 20 -13.24 12.67 6.30
CA PHE A 20 -13.47 14.03 6.79
C PHE A 20 -12.41 15.01 6.25
N TYR A 21 -11.13 14.63 6.33
CA TYR A 21 -10.02 15.48 5.94
C TYR A 21 -9.93 15.67 4.43
N MET A 22 -10.17 14.61 3.66
CA MET A 22 -10.22 14.65 2.19
C MET A 22 -11.31 15.59 1.71
N THR A 23 -12.53 15.51 2.25
CA THR A 23 -13.61 16.45 1.92
C THR A 23 -13.23 17.90 2.21
N LYS A 24 -12.45 18.17 3.28
CA LYS A 24 -11.97 19.54 3.56
C LYS A 24 -10.89 19.98 2.58
N ALA A 25 -9.97 19.09 2.21
CA ALA A 25 -8.96 19.37 1.19
C ALA A 25 -9.60 19.64 -0.17
N GLU A 26 -10.53 18.81 -0.63
CA GLU A 26 -11.27 19.02 -1.89
C GLU A 26 -12.01 20.36 -1.90
N SER A 27 -12.68 20.70 -0.80
CA SER A 27 -13.35 22.01 -0.65
C SER A 27 -12.37 23.19 -0.72
N ALA A 28 -11.16 23.02 -0.19
CA ALA A 28 -10.10 24.02 -0.27
C ALA A 28 -9.54 24.12 -1.68
N GLU A 29 -9.25 22.99 -2.33
CA GLU A 29 -8.70 22.94 -3.68
C GLU A 29 -9.66 23.52 -4.72
N GLY A 30 -10.97 23.38 -4.51
CA GLY A 30 -12.00 24.01 -5.35
C GLY A 30 -12.15 25.53 -5.18
N LYS A 31 -11.38 26.18 -4.30
CA LYS A 31 -11.40 27.65 -4.16
C LYS A 31 -10.67 28.33 -5.30
N SER A 32 -11.27 29.42 -5.80
CA SER A 32 -10.65 30.39 -6.70
C SER A 32 -10.28 31.67 -5.96
N VAL A 33 -9.33 32.42 -6.52
CA VAL A 33 -8.93 33.74 -6.01
C VAL A 33 -10.06 34.74 -6.25
N ASN A 34 -10.47 35.47 -5.21
CA ASN A 34 -11.41 36.59 -5.31
C ASN A 34 -10.93 37.81 -4.51
N SER A 35 -11.45 38.98 -4.84
CA SER A 35 -10.93 40.28 -4.39
C SER A 35 -10.94 40.51 -2.87
N SER A 36 -11.82 39.84 -2.10
CA SER A 36 -11.89 40.00 -0.63
C SER A 36 -10.93 39.06 0.11
N GLN A 37 -10.66 37.87 -0.45
CA GLN A 37 -9.70 36.91 0.09
C GLN A 37 -8.25 37.28 -0.24
N GLU A 38 -8.06 38.09 -1.28
CA GLU A 38 -6.78 38.63 -1.73
C GLU A 38 -6.06 39.51 -0.69
N ASN A 39 -6.77 40.35 0.07
CA ASN A 39 -6.10 41.36 0.91
C ASN A 39 -5.20 40.76 2.00
N ILE A 40 -5.66 39.68 2.64
CA ILE A 40 -4.87 38.97 3.64
C ILE A 40 -3.67 38.32 2.93
N CYS A 41 -3.92 37.56 1.85
CA CYS A 41 -2.87 36.81 1.15
C CYS A 41 -1.80 37.68 0.48
N LYS A 42 -2.17 38.84 -0.09
CA LYS A 42 -1.24 39.79 -0.75
C LYS A 42 -0.16 40.33 0.18
N SER A 43 -0.47 40.49 1.47
CA SER A 43 0.49 40.99 2.45
C SER A 43 1.71 40.06 2.62
N PHE A 44 1.55 38.75 2.39
CA PHE A 44 2.60 37.75 2.62
C PHE A 44 3.48 37.49 1.39
N LEU A 45 2.98 37.77 0.17
CA LEU A 45 3.65 37.43 -1.09
C LEU A 45 4.96 38.19 -1.34
N SER A 46 5.22 39.24 -0.57
CA SER A 46 6.47 40.01 -0.64
C SER A 46 7.69 39.24 -0.11
N ASP A 47 7.49 38.19 0.71
CA ASP A 47 8.58 37.37 1.23
C ASP A 47 9.14 36.43 0.15
N ALA A 48 10.46 36.29 0.11
CA ALA A 48 11.16 35.47 -0.89
C ALA A 48 10.73 34.00 -0.91
N ILE A 49 10.24 33.47 0.22
CA ILE A 49 9.77 32.08 0.32
C ILE A 49 8.60 31.77 -0.63
N PHE A 50 7.77 32.77 -0.95
CA PHE A 50 6.62 32.60 -1.83
C PHE A 50 6.99 32.60 -3.31
N LYS A 51 8.21 33.04 -3.69
CA LYS A 51 8.69 33.01 -5.08
C LYS A 51 8.89 31.58 -5.59
N HIS A 52 9.09 30.64 -4.68
CA HIS A 52 9.26 29.21 -4.96
C HIS A 52 7.92 28.45 -4.98
N ILE A 53 6.81 29.12 -4.67
CA ILE A 53 5.48 28.52 -4.67
C ILE A 53 4.80 28.86 -6.00
N SER A 54 4.34 27.83 -6.71
CA SER A 54 3.53 28.01 -7.90
C SER A 54 2.17 28.59 -7.50
N PHE A 55 1.75 29.69 -8.16
CA PHE A 55 0.49 30.40 -7.87
C PHE A 55 0.31 30.72 -6.37
N PRO A 56 1.21 31.51 -5.76
CA PRO A 56 1.28 31.66 -4.30
C PRO A 56 0.02 32.32 -3.70
N GLU A 57 -0.69 33.14 -4.47
CA GLU A 57 -2.00 33.69 -4.10
C GLU A 57 -3.06 32.61 -3.93
N LEU A 58 -3.21 31.76 -4.96
CA LEU A 58 -4.16 30.65 -4.93
C LEU A 58 -3.83 29.70 -3.79
N PHE A 59 -2.56 29.32 -3.65
CA PHE A 59 -2.11 28.46 -2.56
C PHE A 59 -2.46 29.03 -1.17
N CYS A 60 -2.22 30.33 -0.95
CA CYS A 60 -2.58 30.98 0.31
C CYS A 60 -4.09 30.95 0.57
N VAL A 61 -4.92 31.22 -0.45
CA VAL A 61 -6.38 31.19 -0.33
C VAL A 61 -6.86 29.78 0.01
N GLN A 62 -6.34 28.76 -0.66
CA GLN A 62 -6.67 27.35 -0.41
C GLN A 62 -6.24 26.93 1.01
N PHE A 63 -5.01 27.24 1.42
CA PHE A 63 -4.52 26.93 2.76
C PHE A 63 -5.33 27.63 3.85
N LYS A 64 -5.68 28.90 3.65
CA LYS A 64 -6.53 29.65 4.58
C LYS A 64 -7.91 28.98 4.73
N HIS A 65 -8.54 28.64 3.61
CA HIS A 65 -9.84 27.98 3.63
C HIS A 65 -9.78 26.63 4.34
N LEU A 66 -8.75 25.83 4.06
CA LEU A 66 -8.52 24.56 4.73
C LEU A 66 -8.35 24.75 6.25
N TYR A 67 -7.50 25.71 6.64
CA TYR A 67 -7.28 26.05 8.04
C TYR A 67 -8.58 26.46 8.73
N ASP A 68 -9.38 27.33 8.12
CA ASP A 68 -10.65 27.80 8.69
C ASP A 68 -11.67 26.66 8.84
N LEU A 69 -11.77 25.79 7.82
CA LEU A 69 -12.63 24.59 7.85
C LEU A 69 -12.26 23.68 9.02
N LEU A 70 -10.97 23.45 9.25
CA LEU A 70 -10.52 22.63 10.36
C LEU A 70 -10.70 23.36 11.69
N TYR A 71 -10.30 24.62 11.81
CA TYR A 71 -10.39 25.40 13.04
C TYR A 71 -11.83 25.53 13.58
N THR A 72 -12.81 25.64 12.67
CA THR A 72 -14.24 25.79 13.01
C THR A 72 -15.00 24.47 13.00
N SER A 73 -14.37 23.36 12.63
CA SER A 73 -15.05 22.05 12.58
C SER A 73 -15.44 21.57 13.98
N ASN A 74 -16.71 21.15 14.09
CA ASN A 74 -17.22 20.45 15.25
C ASN A 74 -17.14 18.94 14.99
N ARG A 75 -16.16 18.27 15.63
CA ARG A 75 -16.03 16.81 15.65
C ARG A 75 -16.18 16.34 17.10
N SER A 76 -16.67 15.12 17.28
CA SER A 76 -16.79 14.53 18.63
C SER A 76 -15.44 14.59 19.36
N GLY A 77 -15.43 15.09 20.60
CA GLY A 77 -14.22 15.23 21.41
C GLY A 77 -13.34 16.44 21.08
N LYS A 78 -13.74 17.31 20.14
CA LYS A 78 -12.98 18.51 19.77
C LYS A 78 -13.62 19.79 20.31
N THR A 79 -12.80 20.68 20.86
CA THR A 79 -13.22 22.03 21.26
C THR A 79 -13.40 22.92 20.03
N ALA A 80 -14.59 23.51 19.89
CA ALA A 80 -14.87 24.47 18.82
C ALA A 80 -13.88 25.64 18.84
N GLY A 81 -13.41 26.06 17.67
CA GLY A 81 -12.45 27.15 17.56
C GLY A 81 -11.03 26.77 18.00
N SER A 82 -10.63 25.51 17.79
CA SER A 82 -9.28 25.01 18.07
C SER A 82 -8.86 23.96 17.02
N LEU A 83 -7.56 23.63 17.00
CA LEU A 83 -7.03 22.49 16.25
C LEU A 83 -6.56 21.45 17.26
N ASP A 84 -6.87 20.18 17.01
CA ASP A 84 -6.31 19.06 17.77
C ASP A 84 -5.02 18.52 17.11
N ASN A 85 -4.39 17.49 17.71
CA ASN A 85 -3.17 16.88 17.15
C ASN A 85 -3.42 16.25 15.77
N THR A 86 -4.60 15.69 15.54
CA THR A 86 -4.97 15.03 14.28
C THR A 86 -5.12 16.06 13.15
N ASP A 87 -5.73 17.22 13.43
CA ASP A 87 -5.79 18.35 12.51
C ASP A 87 -4.40 18.88 12.19
N CYS A 88 -3.54 18.98 13.21
CA CYS A 88 -2.17 19.42 13.01
C CYS A 88 -1.37 18.43 12.16
N ALA A 89 -1.54 17.13 12.38
CA ALA A 89 -0.91 16.08 11.57
C ALA A 89 -1.35 16.17 10.11
N PHE A 90 -2.65 16.36 9.85
CA PHE A 90 -3.16 16.53 8.51
C PHE A 90 -2.67 17.82 7.83
N LEU A 91 -2.70 18.97 8.52
CA LEU A 91 -2.16 20.23 7.97
C LEU A 91 -0.67 20.14 7.72
N ASN A 92 0.09 19.41 8.55
CA ASN A 92 1.50 19.15 8.32
C ASN A 92 1.71 18.32 7.04
N PHE A 93 0.93 17.24 6.86
CA PHE A 93 0.94 16.45 5.62
C PHE A 93 0.61 17.31 4.40
N TRP A 94 -0.52 18.04 4.42
CA TRP A 94 -0.99 18.85 3.30
C TRP A 94 0.05 19.92 2.89
N LEU A 95 0.64 20.63 3.85
CA LEU A 95 1.68 21.62 3.57
C LEU A 95 2.95 20.96 2.99
N ASN A 96 3.39 19.84 3.55
CA ASN A 96 4.54 19.11 3.01
C ASN A 96 4.28 18.63 1.58
N ASP A 97 3.07 18.10 1.32
CA ASP A 97 2.68 17.60 0.01
C ASP A 97 2.69 18.70 -1.06
N LYS A 98 2.06 19.84 -0.76
CA LYS A 98 1.91 20.95 -1.71
C LYS A 98 3.18 21.78 -1.88
N LEU A 99 3.99 21.97 -0.83
CA LEU A 99 5.18 22.82 -0.88
C LEU A 99 6.42 22.11 -1.40
N ARG A 100 6.51 20.77 -1.27
CA ARG A 100 7.74 20.03 -1.55
C ARG A 100 7.69 19.12 -2.77
N GLY A 101 6.57 19.13 -3.50
CA GLY A 101 6.42 18.47 -4.81
C GLY A 101 6.82 16.98 -4.82
N ALA A 102 6.96 16.41 -6.02
CA ALA A 102 7.44 15.03 -6.21
C ALA A 102 8.97 14.90 -6.02
N ASN A 103 9.71 15.97 -6.26
CA ASN A 103 11.17 16.03 -6.08
C ASN A 103 11.46 16.52 -4.67
N SER A 104 11.38 15.61 -3.72
CA SER A 104 11.31 15.81 -2.27
C SER A 104 12.54 16.46 -1.59
N ASP A 105 13.42 17.09 -2.36
CA ASP A 105 14.44 18.01 -1.86
C ASP A 105 13.77 19.31 -1.36
N PRO A 106 14.12 19.80 -0.17
CA PRO A 106 13.40 20.89 0.45
C PRO A 106 13.74 22.22 -0.22
N GLU A 107 12.98 22.62 -1.24
CA GLU A 107 12.98 24.02 -1.70
C GLU A 107 12.37 24.92 -0.61
N ILE A 108 11.43 24.40 0.18
CA ILE A 108 10.72 25.14 1.23
C ILE A 108 10.62 24.33 2.52
N CYS A 109 11.09 24.93 3.64
CA CYS A 109 10.84 24.41 4.98
C CYS A 109 9.43 24.81 5.46
N VAL A 110 8.59 23.81 5.79
CA VAL A 110 7.18 24.00 6.17
C VAL A 110 7.04 24.86 7.43
N LYS A 111 7.93 24.63 8.41
CA LYS A 111 7.94 25.42 9.66
C LYS A 111 8.27 26.89 9.38
N THR A 112 9.29 27.14 8.55
CA THR A 112 9.68 28.50 8.16
C THR A 112 8.55 29.18 7.38
N PHE A 113 7.95 28.49 6.42
CA PHE A 113 6.79 28.97 5.67
C PHE A 113 5.66 29.42 6.61
N TYR A 114 5.28 28.56 7.55
CA TYR A 114 4.20 28.86 8.49
C TYR A 114 4.54 30.03 9.41
N GLN A 115 5.78 30.12 9.89
CA GLN A 115 6.23 31.24 10.72
C GLN A 115 6.14 32.58 9.98
N LYS A 116 6.49 32.62 8.70
CA LYS A 116 6.36 33.82 7.86
C LYS A 116 4.89 34.23 7.71
N LEU A 117 4.03 33.27 7.39
CA LEU A 117 2.58 33.49 7.29
C LEU A 117 1.96 33.94 8.62
N LYS A 118 2.47 33.46 9.76
CA LYS A 118 2.03 33.87 11.10
C LYS A 118 2.54 35.25 11.52
N SER A 119 3.72 35.66 11.01
CA SER A 119 4.38 36.90 11.43
C SER A 119 3.81 38.18 10.81
N ALA A 120 2.99 38.09 9.76
CA ALA A 120 2.44 39.30 9.17
C ALA A 120 1.30 39.89 10.02
N LYS A 121 1.15 41.20 9.86
CA LYS A 121 0.31 42.08 10.70
C LYS A 121 -1.16 41.65 10.81
N GLU A 122 -1.69 40.98 9.78
CA GLU A 122 -3.10 40.57 9.69
C GLU A 122 -3.24 39.05 9.47
N THR A 123 -2.45 38.25 10.22
CA THR A 123 -2.52 36.79 10.08
C THR A 123 -3.88 36.22 10.51
N PHE A 124 -4.40 35.28 9.72
CA PHE A 124 -5.61 34.52 10.07
C PHE A 124 -5.30 33.33 11.01
N LEU A 125 -4.01 33.05 11.25
CA LEU A 125 -3.54 31.89 11.99
C LEU A 125 -3.63 32.11 13.50
N LYS A 126 -4.62 31.46 14.13
CA LYS A 126 -4.92 31.57 15.57
C LYS A 126 -4.32 30.44 16.42
N SER A 127 -4.01 29.30 15.82
CA SER A 127 -3.55 28.11 16.55
C SER A 127 -2.11 28.26 17.02
N VAL A 128 -1.90 28.11 18.33
CA VAL A 128 -0.57 27.98 18.93
C VAL A 128 -0.03 26.56 18.73
N LEU A 129 -0.90 25.55 18.87
CA LEU A 129 -0.54 24.13 18.75
C LEU A 129 0.08 23.81 17.39
N LEU A 130 -0.53 24.29 16.30
CA LEU A 130 -0.07 23.98 14.94
C LEU A 130 1.41 24.38 14.74
N ALA A 131 1.82 25.55 15.25
CA ALA A 131 3.19 26.02 15.15
C ALA A 131 4.22 25.05 15.78
N THR A 132 3.81 24.30 16.81
CA THR A 132 4.66 23.33 17.51
C THR A 132 4.70 21.96 16.84
N LYS A 133 3.73 21.66 15.97
CA LYS A 133 3.57 20.36 15.33
C LYS A 133 4.10 20.32 13.89
N LEU A 134 4.27 21.48 13.24
CA LEU A 134 4.77 21.55 11.88
C LEU A 134 6.27 21.20 11.80
N ASN A 135 6.59 20.29 10.88
CA ASN A 135 7.93 19.80 10.59
C ASN A 135 8.04 19.36 9.13
N ASN A 136 9.26 19.22 8.63
CA ASN A 136 9.49 18.64 7.31
C ASN A 136 9.42 17.12 7.41
N ILE A 137 8.38 16.50 6.83
CA ILE A 137 8.24 15.04 6.82
C ILE A 137 9.37 14.45 5.97
N GLU A 138 10.03 13.39 6.45
CA GLU A 138 11.10 12.75 5.68
C GLU A 138 10.57 12.26 4.31
N LYS A 139 11.42 12.25 3.29
CA LYS A 139 11.00 12.01 1.89
C LYS A 139 10.25 10.69 1.78
N TYR A 140 10.84 9.64 2.35
CA TYR A 140 10.28 8.31 2.33
C TYR A 140 8.92 8.24 3.03
N ASP A 141 8.81 8.84 4.22
CA ASP A 141 7.57 8.93 4.97
C ASP A 141 6.47 9.68 4.20
N LEU A 142 6.81 10.81 3.56
CA LEU A 142 5.86 11.60 2.78
C LEU A 142 5.35 10.84 1.56
N GLU A 143 6.22 10.12 0.85
CA GLU A 143 5.83 9.25 -0.27
C GLU A 143 4.89 8.13 0.17
N ASN A 144 5.13 7.53 1.33
CA ASN A 144 4.24 6.55 1.92
C ASN A 144 2.87 7.15 2.26
N MET A 145 2.84 8.34 2.87
CA MET A 145 1.57 9.03 3.16
C MET A 145 0.79 9.37 1.89
N ARG A 146 1.47 9.78 0.81
CA ARG A 146 0.86 10.01 -0.52
C ARG A 146 0.23 8.73 -1.07
N ARG A 147 0.91 7.59 -0.99
CA ARG A 147 0.38 6.29 -1.45
C ARG A 147 -0.89 5.91 -0.69
N LEU A 148 -0.93 6.13 0.63
CA LEU A 148 -2.15 5.92 1.42
C LEU A 148 -3.26 6.89 1.03
N TYR A 149 -2.95 8.18 0.86
CA TYR A 149 -3.92 9.18 0.44
C TYR A 149 -4.54 8.80 -0.92
N ASP A 150 -3.72 8.39 -1.87
CA ASP A 150 -4.15 7.88 -3.18
C ASP A 150 -5.02 6.63 -3.08
N LEU A 151 -4.70 5.69 -2.19
CA LEU A 151 -5.53 4.52 -1.94
C LEU A 151 -6.93 4.92 -1.45
N TYR A 152 -7.02 5.90 -0.55
CA TYR A 152 -8.31 6.42 -0.10
C TYR A 152 -9.06 7.20 -1.19
N ASN A 153 -8.38 7.94 -2.07
CA ASN A 153 -8.98 8.53 -3.28
C ASN A 153 -9.65 7.45 -4.15
N VAL A 154 -8.92 6.39 -4.48
CA VAL A 154 -9.46 5.31 -5.32
C VAL A 154 -10.60 4.57 -4.60
N LYS A 155 -10.49 4.35 -3.28
CA LYS A 155 -11.61 3.82 -2.48
C LYS A 155 -12.85 4.72 -2.57
N SER A 156 -12.69 6.05 -2.54
CA SER A 156 -13.80 7.00 -2.70
C SER A 156 -14.48 6.83 -4.07
N ASN A 157 -13.70 6.70 -5.15
CA ASN A 157 -14.24 6.46 -6.49
C ASN A 157 -15.02 5.13 -6.59
N VAL A 158 -14.55 4.08 -5.92
CA VAL A 158 -15.30 2.81 -5.81
C VAL A 158 -16.63 3.04 -5.09
N SER A 159 -16.60 3.78 -3.97
CA SER A 159 -17.82 4.10 -3.21
C SER A 159 -18.82 4.92 -4.03
N GLU A 160 -18.34 5.89 -4.82
CA GLU A 160 -19.17 6.72 -5.68
C GLU A 160 -19.80 5.90 -6.80
N ALA A 161 -19.04 5.00 -7.43
CA ALA A 161 -19.57 4.10 -8.47
C ALA A 161 -20.69 3.21 -7.91
N ILE A 162 -20.50 2.63 -6.72
CA ILE A 162 -21.54 1.84 -6.03
C ILE A 162 -22.77 2.71 -5.73
N ALA A 163 -22.58 3.94 -5.23
CA ALA A 163 -23.68 4.83 -4.88
C ALA A 163 -24.51 5.24 -6.10
N LYS A 164 -23.88 5.56 -7.24
CA LYS A 164 -24.57 5.93 -8.49
C LYS A 164 -25.45 4.80 -9.03
N GLU A 165 -24.95 3.57 -8.95
CA GLU A 165 -25.77 2.41 -9.31
C GLU A 165 -27.04 2.31 -8.46
N VAL A 166 -26.92 2.47 -7.13
CA VAL A 166 -28.07 2.41 -6.22
C VAL A 166 -29.11 3.49 -6.57
N GLN A 167 -28.69 4.62 -7.12
CA GLN A 167 -29.58 5.69 -7.57
C GLN A 167 -30.13 5.50 -9.00
N ASN A 168 -29.85 4.36 -9.66
CA ASN A 168 -30.20 4.10 -11.06
C ASN A 168 -29.61 5.12 -12.05
N GLU A 169 -28.49 5.74 -11.70
CA GLU A 169 -27.72 6.58 -12.63
C GLU A 169 -26.84 5.70 -13.55
N GLU A 170 -26.39 6.24 -14.68
CA GLU A 170 -25.44 5.54 -15.56
C GLU A 170 -24.13 5.32 -14.80
N SER A 171 -23.94 4.10 -14.28
CA SER A 171 -22.77 3.75 -13.48
C SER A 171 -21.63 3.27 -14.37
N VAL A 172 -20.44 3.84 -14.14
CA VAL A 172 -19.19 3.26 -14.66
C VAL A 172 -18.96 1.91 -13.97
N SER A 173 -18.49 0.91 -14.72
CA SER A 173 -18.05 -0.36 -14.14
C SER A 173 -17.02 -0.13 -13.03
N CYS A 174 -17.24 -0.71 -11.85
CA CYS A 174 -16.29 -0.64 -10.74
C CYS A 174 -14.92 -1.22 -11.10
N LEU A 175 -14.85 -2.07 -12.14
CA LEU A 175 -13.64 -2.80 -12.52
C LEU A 175 -12.42 -1.90 -12.65
N THR A 176 -12.57 -0.69 -13.22
CA THR A 176 -11.45 0.24 -13.37
C THR A 176 -10.88 0.64 -12.02
N TYR A 177 -11.72 1.11 -11.10
CA TYR A 177 -11.29 1.58 -9.78
C TYR A 177 -10.86 0.44 -8.85
N THR A 178 -11.52 -0.72 -8.91
CA THR A 178 -11.13 -1.87 -8.08
C THR A 178 -9.81 -2.47 -8.54
N THR A 179 -9.55 -2.51 -9.85
CA THR A 179 -8.24 -2.92 -10.41
C THR A 179 -7.15 -1.92 -10.02
N GLU A 180 -7.44 -0.62 -10.11
CA GLU A 180 -6.50 0.43 -9.71
C GLU A 180 -6.16 0.34 -8.21
N CYS A 181 -7.16 0.14 -7.35
CA CYS A 181 -6.98 -0.02 -5.91
C CYS A 181 -6.08 -1.23 -5.61
N PHE A 182 -6.37 -2.38 -6.23
CA PHE A 182 -5.59 -3.60 -6.06
C PHE A 182 -4.12 -3.42 -6.47
N GLY A 183 -3.88 -2.77 -7.61
CA GLY A 183 -2.54 -2.43 -8.08
C GLY A 183 -1.80 -1.50 -7.11
N LYS A 184 -2.40 -0.34 -6.78
CA LYS A 184 -1.80 0.64 -5.84
C LYS A 184 -1.51 0.04 -4.47
N TYR A 185 -2.36 -0.88 -3.99
CA TYR A 185 -2.18 -1.53 -2.68
C TYR A 185 -0.96 -2.45 -2.69
N ARG A 186 -0.80 -3.25 -3.75
CA ARG A 186 0.40 -4.08 -3.93
C ARG A 186 1.66 -3.23 -4.04
N ASP A 187 1.61 -2.15 -4.82
CA ASP A 187 2.73 -1.22 -4.98
C ASP A 187 3.09 -0.56 -3.64
N ALA A 188 2.10 -0.18 -2.84
CA ALA A 188 2.31 0.35 -1.49
C ALA A 188 3.07 -0.63 -0.58
N ILE A 189 2.77 -1.92 -0.65
CA ILE A 189 3.52 -2.96 0.08
C ILE A 189 4.95 -3.09 -0.45
N ILE A 190 5.12 -3.17 -1.77
CA ILE A 190 6.41 -3.39 -2.42
C ILE A 190 7.39 -2.23 -2.16
N ASN A 191 6.89 -1.01 -2.03
CA ASN A 191 7.74 0.16 -1.80
C ASN A 191 8.11 0.36 -0.32
N CYS A 192 7.54 -0.42 0.61
CA CYS A 192 7.74 -0.23 2.05
C CYS A 192 8.69 -1.24 2.71
N LEU A 193 9.72 -1.72 2.00
CA LEU A 193 10.47 -2.93 2.39
C LEU A 193 11.22 -2.85 3.73
N ASP A 194 11.59 -1.64 4.19
CA ASP A 194 12.41 -1.45 5.38
C ASP A 194 11.83 -0.34 6.30
N GLY A 195 11.42 -0.69 7.53
CA GLY A 195 11.15 0.30 8.58
C GLY A 195 9.74 0.92 8.64
N CYS A 196 8.74 0.32 7.98
CA CYS A 196 7.39 0.90 7.83
C CYS A 196 6.32 0.45 8.84
N SER A 197 6.66 0.14 10.10
CA SER A 197 5.70 -0.50 11.03
C SER A 197 4.34 0.24 11.16
N TYR A 198 4.36 1.57 11.31
CA TYR A 198 3.14 2.39 11.40
C TYR A 198 2.42 2.55 10.06
N PHE A 199 3.14 2.65 8.95
CA PHE A 199 2.51 2.65 7.64
C PHE A 199 1.76 1.35 7.38
N TYR A 200 2.34 0.20 7.76
CA TYR A 200 1.69 -1.11 7.63
C TYR A 200 0.44 -1.25 8.50
N SER A 201 0.43 -0.72 9.72
CA SER A 201 -0.78 -0.74 10.54
C SER A 201 -1.92 0.03 9.87
N VAL A 202 -1.62 1.21 9.32
CA VAL A 202 -2.61 2.03 8.60
C VAL A 202 -3.05 1.37 7.30
N LEU A 203 -2.14 0.72 6.58
CA LEU A 203 -2.45 -0.02 5.36
C LEU A 203 -3.32 -1.26 5.63
N THR A 204 -3.14 -1.88 6.79
CA THR A 204 -4.00 -2.98 7.27
C THR A 204 -5.40 -2.49 7.61
N GLU A 205 -5.51 -1.33 8.29
CA GLU A 205 -6.81 -0.68 8.52
C GLU A 205 -7.51 -0.34 7.20
N PHE A 206 -6.78 0.18 6.21
CA PHE A 206 -7.30 0.42 4.87
C PHE A 206 -7.87 -0.86 4.25
N LYS A 207 -7.10 -1.96 4.27
CA LYS A 207 -7.53 -3.26 3.73
C LYS A 207 -8.83 -3.74 4.38
N ASN A 208 -8.95 -3.62 5.70
CA ASN A 208 -10.16 -4.02 6.41
C ASN A 208 -11.37 -3.18 6.00
N LYS A 209 -11.22 -1.84 5.96
CA LYS A 209 -12.27 -0.93 5.48
C LYS A 209 -12.65 -1.18 4.02
N TYR A 210 -11.69 -1.51 3.17
CA TYR A 210 -11.94 -1.78 1.74
C TYR A 210 -12.70 -3.09 1.53
N LYS A 211 -12.40 -4.12 2.34
CA LYS A 211 -13.10 -5.41 2.30
C LYS A 211 -14.60 -5.27 2.57
N GLU A 212 -15.04 -4.26 3.32
CA GLU A 212 -16.47 -3.99 3.56
C GLU A 212 -17.26 -3.82 2.25
N PHE A 213 -16.62 -3.35 1.17
CA PHE A 213 -17.25 -3.23 -0.14
C PHE A 213 -17.51 -4.56 -0.84
N SER A 214 -16.91 -5.67 -0.39
CA SER A 214 -17.18 -7.00 -0.96
C SER A 214 -18.65 -7.41 -0.78
N TYR A 215 -19.39 -6.81 0.16
CA TYR A 215 -20.84 -7.03 0.28
C TYR A 215 -21.58 -6.67 -1.02
N TYR A 216 -21.14 -5.62 -1.71
CA TYR A 216 -21.82 -5.13 -2.91
C TYR A 216 -21.64 -6.05 -4.11
N THR A 217 -20.74 -7.03 -4.09
CA THR A 217 -20.53 -7.95 -5.22
C THR A 217 -21.77 -8.80 -5.53
N ASN A 218 -22.58 -9.07 -4.49
CA ASN A 218 -23.83 -9.82 -4.61
C ASN A 218 -25.02 -8.96 -5.03
N THR A 219 -24.98 -7.65 -4.75
CA THR A 219 -26.11 -6.74 -4.98
C THR A 219 -25.91 -5.81 -6.17
N SER A 220 -24.66 -5.59 -6.59
CA SER A 220 -24.28 -4.70 -7.67
C SER A 220 -24.20 -5.44 -9.01
N ASN A 221 -24.74 -4.82 -10.04
CA ASN A 221 -24.61 -5.19 -11.44
C ASN A 221 -23.25 -4.82 -12.02
N TYR A 222 -22.57 -3.80 -11.48
CA TYR A 222 -21.34 -3.23 -12.03
C TYR A 222 -20.06 -3.57 -11.23
N CYS A 223 -20.19 -4.10 -10.02
CA CYS A 223 -19.10 -4.31 -9.06
C CYS A 223 -19.00 -5.79 -8.63
N LYS A 224 -19.00 -6.72 -9.60
CA LYS A 224 -19.11 -8.17 -9.37
C LYS A 224 -17.80 -8.92 -9.06
N TYR A 225 -16.65 -8.30 -9.29
CA TYR A 225 -15.35 -8.97 -9.16
C TYR A 225 -14.90 -9.03 -7.70
N GLU A 226 -15.40 -10.03 -6.96
CA GLU A 226 -15.15 -10.20 -5.53
C GLU A 226 -13.65 -10.27 -5.19
N GLU A 227 -12.86 -10.95 -6.01
CA GLU A 227 -11.41 -11.10 -5.84
C GLU A 227 -10.67 -9.76 -5.73
N LEU A 228 -11.17 -8.70 -6.37
CA LEU A 228 -10.55 -7.36 -6.32
C LEU A 228 -10.83 -6.61 -5.02
N PHE A 229 -11.83 -7.01 -4.24
CA PHE A 229 -12.11 -6.47 -2.90
C PHE A 229 -11.32 -7.18 -1.80
N HIS A 230 -10.83 -8.39 -2.07
CA HIS A 230 -9.97 -9.15 -1.16
C HIS A 230 -8.49 -8.84 -1.42
N LEU A 231 -8.03 -7.71 -0.89
CA LEU A 231 -6.64 -7.29 -1.03
C LEU A 231 -5.68 -8.32 -0.39
N PRO A 232 -4.53 -8.64 -1.04
CA PRO A 232 -3.62 -9.68 -0.59
C PRO A 232 -2.94 -9.33 0.74
N ASP A 233 -2.45 -10.34 1.47
CA ASP A 233 -1.63 -10.10 2.66
C ASP A 233 -0.21 -9.67 2.30
N TYR A 234 0.44 -8.99 3.24
CA TYR A 234 1.81 -8.49 3.11
C TYR A 234 2.79 -9.58 2.65
N GLU A 235 2.81 -10.71 3.35
CA GLU A 235 3.71 -11.82 3.06
C GLU A 235 3.48 -12.40 1.66
N THR A 236 2.23 -12.47 1.23
CA THR A 236 1.84 -12.91 -0.11
C THR A 236 2.41 -11.99 -1.18
N VAL A 237 2.20 -10.67 -1.04
CA VAL A 237 2.73 -9.70 -2.01
C VAL A 237 4.26 -9.75 -2.07
N LEU A 238 4.92 -9.84 -0.92
CA LEU A 238 6.38 -9.94 -0.88
C LEU A 238 6.92 -11.22 -1.49
N LYS A 239 6.29 -12.37 -1.21
CA LYS A 239 6.68 -13.66 -1.78
C LYS A 239 6.53 -13.62 -3.30
N GLU A 240 5.42 -13.10 -3.82
CA GLU A 240 5.19 -12.94 -5.25
C GLU A 240 6.20 -11.98 -5.89
N HIS A 241 6.50 -10.85 -5.24
CA HIS A 241 7.47 -9.89 -5.74
C HIS A 241 8.90 -10.46 -5.76
N LYS A 242 9.32 -11.14 -4.69
CA LYS A 242 10.66 -11.76 -4.56
C LYS A 242 10.86 -12.99 -5.43
N SER A 243 9.80 -13.78 -5.65
CA SER A 243 9.84 -14.93 -6.56
C SER A 243 10.07 -14.54 -8.02
N GLY A 244 10.13 -13.23 -8.30
CA GLY A 244 10.01 -12.68 -9.64
C GLY A 244 8.59 -12.86 -10.13
N SER A 245 8.07 -11.91 -10.91
CA SER A 245 6.97 -12.29 -11.78
C SER A 245 7.42 -13.59 -12.48
N PHE A 246 6.59 -14.63 -12.44
CA PHE A 246 6.50 -15.42 -13.64
C PHE A 246 6.14 -14.37 -14.70
N LYS A 247 7.15 -13.81 -15.38
CA LYS A 247 6.98 -13.34 -16.76
C LYS A 247 6.13 -14.45 -17.32
N ARG A 248 4.87 -14.16 -17.59
CA ARG A 248 3.97 -15.06 -18.29
C ARG A 248 4.76 -15.36 -19.54
N ILE A 249 5.50 -16.46 -19.54
CA ILE A 249 6.29 -16.84 -20.69
C ILE A 249 5.19 -17.18 -21.67
N ILE A 250 4.92 -16.26 -22.59
CA ILE A 250 4.12 -16.51 -23.77
C ILE A 250 4.97 -17.45 -24.63
N THR A 251 5.18 -18.67 -24.16
CA THR A 251 5.61 -19.84 -24.94
C THR A 251 4.45 -20.81 -25.11
N LEU A 252 3.21 -20.33 -24.91
CA LEU A 252 1.98 -21.07 -25.12
C LEU A 252 1.40 -20.96 -26.54
N PRO A 253 2.23 -20.82 -27.60
CA PRO A 253 1.89 -21.44 -28.87
C PRO A 253 2.94 -22.44 -29.38
N VAL A 254 4.03 -22.72 -28.64
CA VAL A 254 5.08 -23.66 -29.09
C VAL A 254 4.94 -25.05 -28.43
N LEU A 255 4.30 -25.15 -27.27
CA LEU A 255 4.04 -26.44 -26.61
C LEU A 255 2.87 -27.23 -27.22
N PHE A 256 1.89 -26.57 -27.84
CA PHE A 256 0.75 -27.25 -28.46
C PHE A 256 1.13 -28.03 -29.75
N PRO A 257 1.98 -27.49 -30.65
CA PRO A 257 2.52 -28.25 -31.78
C PRO A 257 3.43 -29.42 -31.35
N LEU A 258 4.20 -29.25 -30.26
CA LEU A 258 5.09 -30.29 -29.73
C LEU A 258 4.30 -31.47 -29.14
N LEU A 259 3.18 -31.21 -28.47
CA LEU A 259 2.26 -32.26 -28.01
C LEU A 259 1.58 -32.96 -29.19
N GLY A 260 1.14 -32.21 -30.22
CA GLY A 260 0.56 -32.77 -31.44
C GLY A 260 1.51 -33.70 -32.20
N MET A 261 2.79 -33.33 -32.33
CA MET A 261 3.83 -34.21 -32.89
C MET A 261 4.13 -35.42 -32.00
N PHE A 262 4.05 -35.28 -30.68
CA PHE A 262 4.26 -36.40 -29.75
C PHE A 262 3.12 -37.42 -29.82
N PHE A 263 1.87 -36.96 -29.98
CA PHE A 263 0.71 -37.82 -30.17
C PHE A 263 0.76 -38.59 -31.50
N THR A 264 1.13 -37.95 -32.61
CA THR A 264 1.30 -38.66 -33.89
C THR A 264 2.44 -39.69 -33.84
N PHE A 265 3.53 -39.42 -33.10
CA PHE A 265 4.61 -40.39 -32.87
C PHE A 265 4.17 -41.62 -32.04
N ILE A 266 3.23 -41.46 -31.10
CA ILE A 266 2.73 -42.55 -30.24
C ILE A 266 1.71 -43.44 -30.97
N PHE A 267 0.90 -42.87 -31.87
CA PHE A 267 -0.23 -43.55 -32.50
C PHE A 267 -0.02 -43.91 -33.98
N SER A 268 1.11 -43.56 -34.59
CA SER A 268 1.44 -43.97 -35.97
C SER A 268 2.15 -45.33 -36.00
N ASP A 269 1.52 -46.33 -36.61
CA ASP A 269 2.04 -47.70 -36.76
C ASP A 269 3.29 -47.79 -37.66
N THR A 270 3.60 -46.73 -38.40
CA THR A 270 4.74 -46.63 -39.32
C THR A 270 6.09 -46.48 -38.61
N LEU A 271 6.11 -46.09 -37.32
CA LEU A 271 7.33 -45.76 -36.55
C LEU A 271 7.67 -46.79 -35.44
N THR A 272 7.06 -47.97 -35.52
CA THR A 272 7.22 -49.12 -34.60
C THR A 272 8.67 -49.47 -34.20
N PRO A 273 9.67 -49.54 -35.09
CA PRO A 273 11.03 -49.92 -34.70
C PRO A 273 11.75 -48.85 -33.85
N PHE A 274 11.45 -47.55 -34.06
CA PHE A 274 12.03 -46.47 -33.24
C PHE A 274 11.42 -46.42 -31.84
N ARG A 275 10.13 -46.76 -31.71
CA ARG A 275 9.42 -46.81 -30.43
C ARG A 275 10.00 -47.89 -29.50
N GLN A 276 10.34 -49.06 -30.03
CA GLN A 276 11.01 -50.12 -29.27
C GLN A 276 12.39 -49.69 -28.78
N LYS A 277 13.21 -49.09 -29.65
CA LYS A 277 14.56 -48.62 -29.32
C LYS A 277 14.57 -47.49 -28.28
N PHE A 278 13.56 -46.62 -28.29
CA PHE A 278 13.41 -45.55 -27.30
C PHE A 278 12.92 -46.08 -25.95
N LEU A 279 11.97 -47.02 -25.94
CA LEU A 279 11.50 -47.67 -24.71
C LEU A 279 12.59 -48.50 -24.01
N GLU A 280 13.44 -49.21 -24.76
CA GLU A 280 14.63 -49.88 -24.20
C GLU A 280 15.59 -48.90 -23.54
N LYS A 281 15.82 -47.74 -24.17
CA LYS A 281 16.72 -46.71 -23.65
C LYS A 281 16.18 -46.07 -22.37
N ILE A 282 14.87 -45.83 -22.28
CA ILE A 282 14.21 -45.36 -21.04
C ILE A 282 14.28 -46.42 -19.94
N LYS A 283 14.08 -47.70 -20.27
CA LYS A 283 14.15 -48.81 -19.29
C LYS A 283 15.56 -48.98 -18.73
N SER A 284 16.58 -48.83 -19.58
CA SER A 284 18.00 -48.81 -19.19
C SER A 284 18.33 -47.65 -18.24
N THR A 285 17.90 -46.42 -18.58
CA THR A 285 18.11 -45.23 -17.73
C THR A 285 17.37 -45.32 -16.40
N LYS A 286 16.14 -45.88 -16.37
CA LYS A 286 15.37 -46.10 -15.13
C LYS A 286 16.07 -47.11 -14.21
N ASN A 287 16.68 -48.16 -14.76
CA ASN A 287 17.43 -49.15 -13.99
C ASN A 287 18.74 -48.57 -13.41
N MET A 288 19.42 -47.65 -14.13
CA MET A 288 20.55 -46.87 -13.59
C MET A 288 20.13 -45.95 -12.44
N LEU A 289 18.96 -45.31 -12.54
CA LEU A 289 18.50 -44.31 -11.57
C LEU A 289 17.90 -44.95 -10.31
N LEU A 290 17.26 -46.12 -10.41
CA LEU A 290 16.84 -46.92 -9.27
C LEU A 290 18.03 -47.55 -8.53
N GLY A 291 19.05 -48.04 -9.25
CA GLY A 291 20.29 -48.54 -8.64
C GLY A 291 21.11 -47.44 -7.93
N ALA A 292 21.06 -46.19 -8.41
CA ALA A 292 21.68 -45.05 -7.75
C ALA A 292 20.92 -44.60 -6.48
N ARG A 293 19.59 -44.72 -6.49
CA ARG A 293 18.71 -44.34 -5.36
C ARG A 293 18.83 -45.30 -4.17
N GLU A 294 19.08 -46.58 -4.44
CA GLU A 294 19.35 -47.59 -3.40
C GLU A 294 20.69 -47.30 -2.68
N ARG A 295 21.68 -46.77 -3.40
CA ARG A 295 22.99 -46.38 -2.85
C ARG A 295 22.96 -45.06 -2.07
N SER A 296 22.08 -44.11 -2.43
CA SER A 296 21.90 -42.86 -1.69
C SER A 296 21.11 -43.01 -0.40
N ASN A 297 20.15 -43.94 -0.35
CA ASN A 297 19.39 -44.24 0.88
C ASN A 297 20.27 -44.92 1.95
N LEU A 298 21.32 -45.64 1.55
CA LEU A 298 22.29 -46.24 2.47
C LEU A 298 23.23 -45.19 3.12
N LEU A 299 23.50 -44.08 2.43
CA LEU A 299 24.34 -42.98 2.93
C LEU A 299 23.60 -42.04 3.90
N LEU A 300 22.28 -41.91 3.74
CA LEU A 300 21.44 -41.05 4.59
C LEU A 300 21.11 -41.66 5.96
N LEU A 301 21.23 -42.98 6.12
CA LEU A 301 21.10 -43.67 7.41
C LEU A 301 22.31 -43.50 8.32
N TYR A 302 23.47 -43.05 7.79
CA TYR A 302 24.71 -42.94 8.56
C TYR A 302 24.96 -41.54 9.13
N THR A 303 24.11 -40.55 8.83
CA THR A 303 24.32 -39.14 9.22
C THR A 303 23.20 -38.56 10.10
N SER A 304 22.43 -39.40 10.79
CA SER A 304 21.35 -38.98 11.70
C SER A 304 21.57 -39.47 13.14
N ASP A 305 22.82 -39.50 13.61
CA ASP A 305 23.11 -39.60 15.04
C ASP A 305 24.26 -38.65 15.35
N ASN A 306 23.93 -37.38 15.60
CA ASN A 306 24.64 -36.59 16.59
C ASN A 306 23.81 -35.37 17.04
N ASP A 307 23.87 -35.15 18.34
CA ASP A 307 23.49 -33.96 19.11
C ASP A 307 21.99 -33.74 19.39
N THR A 308 21.51 -34.18 20.56
CA THR A 308 21.55 -33.31 21.76
C THR A 308 21.00 -33.99 23.03
N SER A 309 21.83 -33.90 24.08
CA SER A 309 21.52 -33.66 25.51
C SER A 309 20.56 -34.57 26.32
N ILE A 310 21.17 -35.30 27.27
CA ILE A 310 20.96 -35.22 28.73
C ILE A 310 19.49 -35.22 29.21
N GLU A 311 19.04 -36.38 29.71
CA GLU A 311 18.35 -36.46 31.01
C GLU A 311 18.51 -37.88 31.58
N ASP A 312 19.41 -38.01 32.55
CA ASP A 312 19.54 -39.20 33.38
C ASP A 312 18.29 -39.37 34.25
N ARG A 313 17.54 -40.46 34.03
CA ARG A 313 16.66 -41.04 35.05
C ARG A 313 16.88 -42.55 35.14
N GLU A 314 17.48 -42.91 36.26
CA GLU A 314 17.50 -44.18 37.00
C GLU A 314 16.61 -45.31 36.44
N GLU A 315 17.29 -46.30 35.86
CA GLU A 315 17.39 -47.69 36.35
C GLU A 315 16.19 -48.27 37.13
N TYR A 316 15.34 -49.06 36.45
CA TYR A 316 14.82 -50.32 37.00
C TYR A 316 14.56 -51.34 35.88
N SER A 317 15.23 -52.49 36.01
CA SER A 317 15.10 -53.70 35.20
C SER A 317 13.99 -54.60 35.74
N ILE A 318 12.96 -54.97 34.96
CA ILE A 318 12.18 -56.20 35.21
C ILE A 318 11.80 -56.90 33.88
N SER A 319 11.98 -58.21 33.92
CA SER A 319 12.01 -59.27 32.91
C SER A 319 10.69 -59.64 32.23
N TYR A 320 10.82 -60.20 31.02
CA TYR A 320 9.84 -61.03 30.32
C TYR A 320 9.29 -62.18 31.17
N TYR A 321 8.00 -62.50 31.00
CA TYR A 321 7.54 -63.88 30.77
C TYR A 321 6.31 -63.89 29.86
N SER A 322 6.42 -64.69 28.81
CA SER A 322 5.34 -65.13 27.92
C SER A 322 4.58 -66.30 28.54
N ALA A 323 3.26 -66.31 28.39
CA ALA A 323 2.45 -67.51 28.16
C ALA A 323 1.21 -67.11 27.37
#